data_AF-A0A3A4S1Q9-F1
#
_entry.id   AF-A0A3A4S1Q9-F1
#
_cell.length_a   1.000
_cell.length_b   1.000
_cell.length_c   1.000
_cell.angle_alpha   90.00
_cell.angle_beta   90.00
_cell.angle_gamma   90.00
#
_symmetry.space_group_name_H-M   'P 1'
#
loop_
_entity.id
_entity.type
_entity.pdbx_description
1 polymer ?
#
loop_
_entity_poly.entity_id
_entity_poly.type
_entity_poly.pdbx_seq_one_letter_code
_entity_poly.pdbx_strand_id
1 'polypeptide(L)'
;MTNKRNITIGYIFFYLLFSVDTWRILLGILISILLTPQLLKTNPMTGSGEIMLYIMLAGIGWAITAYPAKSIALFLRKVILNGKQ
;
A
#
# COMPACT_ATOMS: atom_id res chain seq x y z
N MET A 1 -25.42 19.75 -17.44
CA MET A 1 -24.46 20.41 -16.54
C MET A 1 -23.58 19.35 -15.91
N THR A 2 -22.35 19.19 -16.42
CA THR A 2 -21.36 18.27 -15.86
C THR A 2 -20.92 18.78 -14.50
N ASN A 3 -21.42 18.16 -13.44
CA ASN A 3 -21.10 18.47 -12.04
C ASN A 3 -19.61 18.17 -11.82
N LYS A 4 -18.73 19.18 -12.02
CA LYS A 4 -17.31 19.12 -11.68
C LYS A 4 -17.22 18.99 -10.17
N ARG A 5 -17.14 17.75 -9.70
CA ARG A 5 -16.85 17.40 -8.30
C ARG A 5 -15.64 18.21 -7.86
N ASN A 6 -15.82 19.15 -6.92
CA ASN A 6 -14.71 19.90 -6.34
C ASN A 6 -13.73 18.90 -5.74
N ILE A 7 -12.58 18.71 -6.39
CA ILE A 7 -11.51 17.84 -5.92
C ILE A 7 -10.81 18.61 -4.79
N THR A 8 -11.39 18.57 -3.60
CA THR A 8 -10.78 19.11 -2.39
C THR A 8 -9.67 18.16 -1.92
N ILE A 9 -8.59 18.68 -1.32
CA ILE A 9 -7.48 17.88 -0.79
C ILE A 9 -7.98 16.74 0.12
N GLY A 10 -8.99 17.02 0.96
CA GLY A 10 -9.63 16.01 1.82
C GLY A 10 -10.26 14.86 1.02
N TYR A 11 -10.85 15.15 -0.14
CA TYR A 11 -11.42 14.13 -1.01
C TYR A 11 -10.34 13.19 -1.57
N ILE A 12 -9.18 13.74 -1.97
CA ILE A 12 -8.04 12.93 -2.44
C ILE A 12 -7.51 12.04 -1.30
N PHE A 13 -7.37 12.59 -0.10
CA PHE A 13 -6.88 11.84 1.05
C PHE A 13 -7.79 10.66 1.40
N PHE A 14 -9.11 10.90 1.53
CA PHE A 14 -10.06 9.82 1.75
C PHE A 14 -10.08 8.83 0.59
N TYR A 15 -10.02 9.31 -0.66
CA TYR A 15 -9.99 8.43 -1.82
C TYR A 15 -8.78 7.48 -1.82
N LEU A 16 -7.60 7.98 -1.47
CA LEU A 16 -6.39 7.18 -1.31
C LEU A 16 -6.52 6.21 -0.12
N LEU A 17 -7.04 6.66 1.01
CA LEU A 17 -7.22 5.82 2.21
C LEU A 17 -8.24 4.68 2.00
N PHE A 18 -9.24 4.89 1.14
CA PHE A 18 -10.22 3.84 0.78
C PHE A 18 -9.78 2.99 -0.42
N SER A 19 -8.71 3.36 -1.11
CA SER A 19 -8.22 2.62 -2.26
C SER A 19 -7.43 1.39 -1.83
N VAL A 20 -7.84 0.22 -2.30
CA VAL A 20 -7.12 -1.04 -2.08
C VAL A 20 -5.69 -0.94 -2.59
N ASP A 21 -5.48 -0.27 -3.73
CA ASP A 21 -4.17 -0.15 -4.36
C ASP A 21 -3.19 0.67 -3.52
N THR A 22 -3.67 1.71 -2.83
CA THR A 22 -2.84 2.51 -1.91
C THR A 22 -2.32 1.65 -0.75
N TRP A 23 -3.18 0.82 -0.15
CA TRP A 23 -2.77 -0.10 0.90
C TRP A 23 -1.79 -1.18 0.41
N ARG A 24 -1.98 -1.70 -0.81
CA ARG A 24 -1.05 -2.68 -1.39
C ARG A 24 0.33 -2.08 -1.62
N ILE A 25 0.41 -0.86 -2.14
CA ILE A 25 1.69 -0.16 -2.35
C ILE A 25 2.36 0.13 -1.00
N LEU A 26 1.60 0.66 -0.04
CA LEU A 26 2.12 0.99 1.29
C LEU A 26 2.66 -0.25 1.99
N LEU A 27 1.92 -1.37 1.98
CA LEU A 27 2.37 -2.62 2.58
C LEU A 27 3.56 -3.23 1.82
N GLY A 28 3.58 -3.18 0.50
CA GLY A 28 4.74 -3.62 -0.30
C GLY A 28 6.01 -2.85 0.05
N ILE A 29 5.92 -1.52 0.15
CA ILE A 29 7.04 -0.67 0.58
C ILE A 29 7.46 -1.00 2.01
N LEU A 30 6.50 -1.16 2.92
CA LEU A 30 6.79 -1.46 4.33
C LEU A 30 7.48 -2.81 4.49
N ILE A 31 7.03 -3.84 3.77
CA ILE A 31 7.66 -5.16 3.70
C ILE A 31 9.10 -5.03 3.18
N SER A 32 9.30 -4.29 2.09
CA SER A 32 10.61 -4.07 1.51
C SER A 32 11.58 -3.39 2.49
N ILE A 33 11.14 -2.34 3.19
CA ILE A 33 11.96 -1.63 4.18
C ILE A 33 12.31 -2.52 5.38
N LEU A 34 11.42 -3.42 5.81
CA LEU A 34 11.67 -4.30 6.95
C LEU A 34 12.55 -5.51 6.60
N LEU A 35 12.32 -6.14 5.44
CA LEU A 35 13.00 -7.39 5.05
C LEU A 35 14.35 -7.16 4.36
N THR A 36 14.47 -6.12 3.54
CA THR A 36 15.73 -5.85 2.80
C THR A 36 16.95 -5.71 3.73
N PRO A 37 16.93 -4.93 4.83
CA PRO A 37 18.08 -4.84 5.72
C PRO A 37 18.39 -6.17 6.45
N GLN A 38 17.41 -7.03 6.69
CA GLN A 38 17.64 -8.36 7.28
C GLN A 38 18.35 -9.29 6.28
N LEU A 39 17.98 -9.20 5.00
CA LEU A 39 18.59 -9.99 3.94
C LEU A 39 20.02 -9.50 3.62
N LEU A 40 20.24 -8.18 3.59
CA LEU A 40 21.56 -7.59 3.39
C LEU A 40 22.55 -7.89 4.52
N LYS A 41 22.06 -8.12 5.75
CA LYS A 41 22.91 -8.62 6.84
C LYS A 41 23.46 -10.02 6.57
N THR A 42 22.68 -10.86 5.90
CA THR A 42 23.06 -12.24 5.60
C THR A 42 23.89 -12.33 4.31
N ASN A 43 23.60 -11.45 3.35
CA ASN A 43 24.31 -11.41 2.08
C ASN A 43 24.57 -9.94 1.70
N PRO A 44 25.73 -9.38 2.10
CA PRO A 44 26.00 -7.96 1.87
C PRO A 44 26.15 -7.67 0.39
N MET A 45 25.22 -6.89 -0.15
CA MET A 45 25.26 -6.34 -1.51
C MET A 45 25.35 -4.82 -1.41
N THR A 46 26.18 -4.19 -2.24
CA THR A 46 26.34 -2.73 -2.26
C THR A 46 25.93 -2.15 -3.62
N GLY A 47 25.27 -0.99 -3.61
CA GLY A 47 24.92 -0.26 -4.82
C GLY A 47 23.68 -0.82 -5.53
N SER A 48 23.82 -1.20 -6.79
CA SER A 48 22.70 -1.61 -7.64
C SER A 48 21.99 -2.89 -7.19
N GLY A 49 22.71 -3.83 -6.56
CA GLY A 49 22.13 -5.08 -6.04
C GLY A 49 21.18 -4.85 -4.86
N GLU A 50 21.49 -3.89 -3.99
CA GLU A 50 20.62 -3.48 -2.88
C GLU A 50 19.32 -2.87 -3.40
N ILE A 51 19.42 -1.93 -4.35
CA ILE A 51 18.24 -1.29 -4.96
C ILE A 51 17.34 -2.33 -5.63
N MET A 52 17.93 -3.31 -6.32
CA MET A 52 17.18 -4.40 -6.96
C MET A 52 16.42 -5.25 -5.93
N LEU A 53 17.03 -5.56 -4.78
CA LEU A 53 16.35 -6.27 -3.69
C LEU A 53 15.16 -5.48 -3.15
N TYR A 54 15.30 -4.17 -2.95
CA TYR A 54 14.18 -3.31 -2.54
C TYR A 54 13.01 -3.39 -3.52
N ILE A 55 13.28 -3.32 -4.82
CA ILE A 55 12.25 -3.39 -5.88
C ILE A 55 11.58 -4.77 -5.90
N MET A 56 12.37 -5.84 -5.84
CA MET A 56 11.87 -7.22 -5.83
C MET A 56 10.97 -7.48 -4.61
N LEU A 57 11.42 -7.12 -3.41
CA LEU A 57 10.65 -7.30 -2.18
C LEU A 57 9.41 -6.42 -2.12
N ALA A 58 9.48 -5.21 -2.68
CA ALA A 58 8.30 -4.36 -2.79
C ALA A 58 7.25 -4.99 -3.71
N GLY A 59 7.66 -5.56 -4.84
CA GLY A 59 6.77 -6.28 -5.76
C GLY A 59 6.18 -7.56 -5.15
N ILE A 60 6.99 -8.37 -4.48
CA ILE A 60 6.53 -9.58 -3.79
C ILE A 60 5.59 -9.22 -2.64
N GLY A 61 5.95 -8.23 -1.84
CA GLY A 61 5.11 -7.70 -0.77
C GLY A 61 3.77 -7.18 -1.31
N TRP A 62 3.77 -6.46 -2.42
CA TRP A 62 2.56 -6.00 -3.11
C TRP A 62 1.67 -7.13 -3.65
N ALA A 63 2.29 -8.22 -4.12
CA ALA A 63 1.59 -9.41 -4.61
C ALA A 63 0.93 -10.19 -3.46
N ILE A 64 1.68 -10.44 -2.37
CA ILE A 64 1.18 -11.19 -1.20
C ILE A 64 0.08 -10.39 -0.47
N THR A 65 0.22 -9.06 -0.43
CA THR A 65 -0.72 -8.18 0.29
C THR A 65 -2.04 -7.93 -0.44
N ALA A 66 -2.24 -8.51 -1.63
CA ALA A 66 -3.51 -8.41 -2.37
C ALA A 66 -4.73 -8.86 -1.54
N TYR A 67 -4.58 -9.90 -0.72
CA TYR A 67 -5.63 -10.41 0.17
C TYR A 67 -5.88 -9.53 1.41
N PRO A 68 -4.87 -9.18 2.22
CA PRO A 68 -5.09 -8.33 3.40
C PRO A 68 -5.51 -6.91 3.04
N ALA A 69 -4.99 -6.31 1.96
CA ALA A 69 -5.39 -4.98 1.53
C ALA A 69 -6.88 -4.92 1.13
N LYS A 70 -7.39 -5.97 0.46
CA LYS A 70 -8.82 -6.10 0.16
C LYS A 70 -9.66 -6.19 1.43
N SER A 71 -9.16 -6.90 2.45
CA SER A 71 -9.85 -7.04 3.74
C SER A 71 -9.90 -5.72 4.51
N ILE A 72 -8.82 -4.94 4.52
CA ILE A 72 -8.77 -3.61 5.15
C ILE A 72 -9.76 -2.65 4.48
N ALA A 73 -9.78 -2.60 3.14
CA ALA A 73 -10.72 -1.75 2.41
C ALA A 73 -12.20 -2.15 2.61
N LEU A 74 -12.48 -3.46 2.70
CA LEU A 74 -13.82 -3.97 3.00
C LEU A 74 -14.23 -3.66 4.45
N PHE A 75 -13.32 -3.78 5.40
CA PHE A 75 -13.57 -3.43 6.80
C PHE A 75 -13.87 -1.93 6.95
N LEU A 76 -13.05 -1.07 6.33
CA LEU A 76 -13.28 0.38 6.29
C LEU A 76 -14.64 0.72 5.65
N ARG A 77 -14.99 0.10 4.51
CA ARG A 77 -16.32 0.26 3.90
C ARG A 77 -17.44 -0.15 4.87
N LYS A 78 -17.29 -1.26 5.57
CA LYS A 78 -18.29 -1.77 6.51
C LYS A 78 -18.46 -0.83 7.71
N VAL A 79 -17.37 -0.32 8.28
CA VAL A 79 -17.41 0.63 9.41
C VAL A 79 -18.07 1.95 9.03
N ILE A 80 -17.77 2.51 7.84
CA ILE A 80 -18.38 3.78 7.40
C ILE A 80 -19.86 3.59 7.00
N LEU A 81 -20.23 2.48 6.36
CA LEU A 81 -21.63 2.22 5.97
C LEU A 81 -22.51 1.88 7.18
N ASN A 82 -21.97 1.25 8.24
CA ASN A 82 -22.72 1.02 9.48
C ASN A 82 -22.94 2.30 10.31
N GLY A 83 -22.25 3.39 10.01
CA GLY A 83 -22.46 4.69 10.66
C GLY A 83 -23.63 5.52 10.08
N LYS A 84 -24.38 4.96 9.12
CA LYS A 84 -25.56 5.58 8.53
C LYS A 84 -26.73 4.59 8.48
N GLN A 85 -27.37 4.37 9.61
CA GLN A 85 -28.79 4.03 9.68
C GLN A 85 -29.50 5.11 10.47
#